data_AF-A0A7V5GZT4-F1
#
_entry.id   AF-A0A7V5GZT4-F1
#
_cell.length_a   1.000
_cell.length_b   1.000
_cell.length_c   1.000
_cell.angle_alpha   90.00
_cell.angle_beta   90.00
_cell.angle_gamma   90.00
#
_symmetry.space_group_name_H-M   'P 1'
#
loop_
_entity.id
_entity.type
_entity.pdbx_description
1 polymer ?
#
loop_
_entity_poly.entity_id
_entity_poly.type
_entity_poly.pdbx_seq_one_letter_code
_entity_poly.pdbx_strand_id
1 'polypeptide(L)'
;GFDPEIFHPQIDARGLKETLGLEGKFIIGFSGTFELYHGISFLAKSIKMVVRRIPQAVFLFVGDGSFRAQLDEIVKQDNVQKNTIITGFLPFEEVPKYLSICDVLVSPGINNPDGTEFFNSPIKNFEYMGLKKPIVATAVGQQKEIFKDRWNALLVEEKNPEAIAEAIWELYRNPELAQTIATNAYQDGIAKHTWAHRAKTLLDAYFSLIKK
;
A
#
# COMPACT_ATOMS: atom_id res chain seq x y z
N GLY A 1 -11.58 10.11 1.88
CA GLY A 1 -12.14 8.80 1.50
C GLY A 1 -11.48 8.38 0.21
N PHE A 2 -12.00 7.35 -0.44
CA PHE A 2 -11.65 7.03 -1.83
C PHE A 2 -12.90 7.10 -2.72
N ASP A 3 -12.67 7.20 -4.03
CA ASP A 3 -13.72 7.13 -5.04
C ASP A 3 -13.81 5.69 -5.59
N PRO A 4 -14.92 4.98 -5.37
CA PRO A 4 -15.09 3.61 -5.87
C PRO A 4 -15.27 3.53 -7.40
N GLU A 5 -15.44 4.64 -8.10
CA GLU A 5 -15.42 4.66 -9.58
C GLU A 5 -13.98 4.72 -10.12
N ILE A 6 -13.02 5.17 -9.31
CA ILE A 6 -11.60 5.30 -9.70
C ILE A 6 -10.75 4.14 -9.16
N PHE A 7 -11.01 3.71 -7.92
CA PHE A 7 -10.28 2.61 -7.27
C PHE A 7 -11.22 1.44 -7.00
N HIS A 8 -11.25 0.49 -7.94
CA HIS A 8 -12.13 -0.68 -7.91
C HIS A 8 -11.42 -1.94 -8.45
N PRO A 9 -11.94 -3.16 -8.22
CA PRO A 9 -11.25 -4.38 -8.65
C PRO A 9 -11.33 -4.68 -10.16
N GLN A 10 -12.16 -3.96 -10.93
CA GLN A 10 -12.36 -4.20 -12.37
C GLN A 10 -11.56 -3.22 -13.26
N ILE A 11 -10.44 -2.69 -12.76
CA ILE A 11 -9.57 -1.80 -13.54
C ILE A 11 -9.01 -2.54 -14.75
N ASP A 12 -9.16 -1.93 -15.93
CA ASP A 12 -8.53 -2.42 -17.15
C ASP A 12 -7.06 -2.02 -17.20
N ALA A 13 -6.19 -2.99 -16.91
CA ALA A 13 -4.73 -2.84 -16.99
C ALA A 13 -4.12 -3.83 -18.02
N ARG A 14 -4.88 -4.17 -19.07
CA ARG A 14 -4.40 -5.07 -20.15
C ARG A 14 -3.10 -4.52 -20.77
N GLY A 15 -2.15 -5.42 -21.04
CA GLY A 15 -0.86 -5.08 -21.64
C GLY A 15 0.13 -4.34 -20.71
N LEU A 16 -0.30 -3.87 -19.53
CA LEU A 16 0.61 -3.16 -18.62
C LEU A 16 1.68 -4.07 -18.03
N LYS A 17 1.32 -5.30 -17.64
CA LYS A 17 2.30 -6.29 -17.16
C LYS A 17 3.34 -6.62 -18.25
N GLU A 18 2.91 -6.79 -19.50
CA GLU A 18 3.81 -7.05 -20.63
C GLU A 18 4.75 -5.86 -20.87
N THR A 19 4.19 -4.64 -20.94
CA THR A 19 4.94 -3.40 -21.15
C THR A 19 6.02 -3.18 -20.09
N LEU A 20 5.74 -3.58 -18.84
CA LEU A 20 6.67 -3.48 -17.72
C LEU A 20 7.57 -4.73 -17.54
N GLY A 21 7.42 -5.76 -18.37
CA GLY A 21 8.16 -7.03 -18.24
C GLY A 21 7.82 -7.81 -16.96
N LEU A 22 6.59 -7.67 -16.47
CA LEU A 22 6.09 -8.23 -15.21
C LEU A 22 5.27 -9.52 -15.38
N GLU A 23 5.29 -10.14 -16.56
CA GLU A 23 4.64 -11.44 -16.77
C GLU A 23 5.25 -12.52 -15.89
N GLY A 24 4.38 -13.29 -15.22
CA GLY A 24 4.79 -14.34 -14.27
C GLY A 24 5.52 -13.83 -13.00
N LYS A 25 5.59 -12.51 -12.79
CA LYS A 25 6.18 -11.91 -11.58
C LYS A 25 5.16 -11.84 -10.46
N PHE A 26 5.68 -11.86 -9.23
CA PHE A 26 4.91 -11.51 -8.03
C PHE A 26 5.18 -10.04 -7.70
N ILE A 27 4.16 -9.19 -7.79
CA ILE A 27 4.32 -7.74 -7.81
C ILE A 27 3.89 -7.15 -6.47
N ILE A 28 4.82 -6.48 -5.80
CA ILE A 28 4.60 -5.78 -4.52
C ILE A 28 4.53 -4.28 -4.79
N GLY A 29 3.38 -3.67 -4.57
CA GLY A 29 3.14 -2.27 -4.88
C GLY A 29 3.24 -1.33 -3.69
N PHE A 30 3.72 -0.13 -3.95
CA PHE A 30 3.59 1.04 -3.07
C PHE A 30 3.20 2.25 -3.91
N SER A 31 2.25 3.08 -3.45
CA SER A 31 2.01 4.41 -4.00
C SER A 31 2.19 5.53 -2.98
N GLY A 32 2.62 6.69 -3.45
CA GLY A 32 2.64 7.95 -2.70
C GLY A 32 3.99 8.66 -2.76
N THR A 33 4.10 9.77 -2.04
CA THR A 33 5.35 10.54 -1.98
C THR A 33 6.44 9.74 -1.28
N PHE A 34 7.69 9.92 -1.72
CA PHE A 34 8.83 9.28 -1.07
C PHE A 34 9.35 10.17 0.04
N GLU A 35 8.59 10.22 1.12
CA GLU A 35 8.92 10.97 2.33
C GLU A 35 9.15 10.03 3.51
N LEU A 36 9.87 10.51 4.52
CA LEU A 36 10.28 9.74 5.69
C LEU A 36 9.11 8.97 6.32
N TYR A 37 7.97 9.65 6.53
CA TYR A 37 6.78 9.11 7.18
C TYR A 37 6.09 7.99 6.39
N HIS A 38 6.43 7.80 5.11
CA HIS A 38 5.95 6.69 4.31
C HIS A 38 6.85 5.45 4.36
N GLY A 39 7.96 5.50 5.10
CA GLY A 39 8.81 4.35 5.41
C GLY A 39 9.43 3.67 4.18
N ILE A 40 9.62 4.42 3.08
CA ILE A 40 10.17 3.92 1.81
C ILE A 40 11.46 3.14 2.04
N SER A 41 12.37 3.67 2.86
CA SER A 41 13.67 3.07 3.10
C SER A 41 13.57 1.71 3.80
N PHE A 42 12.52 1.49 4.61
CA PHE A 42 12.27 0.20 5.25
C PHE A 42 11.69 -0.81 4.26
N LEU A 43 10.78 -0.36 3.40
CA LEU A 43 10.30 -1.18 2.28
C LEU A 43 11.44 -1.56 1.33
N ALA A 44 12.31 -0.61 0.98
CA ALA A 44 13.48 -0.83 0.14
C ALA A 44 14.42 -1.90 0.71
N LYS A 45 14.71 -1.82 2.02
CA LYS A 45 15.54 -2.81 2.72
C LYS A 45 14.92 -4.21 2.76
N SER A 46 13.59 -4.31 2.67
CA SER A 46 12.90 -5.60 2.63
C SER A 46 13.06 -6.34 1.29
N ILE A 47 13.38 -5.62 0.20
CA ILE A 47 13.41 -6.17 -1.17
C ILE A 47 14.32 -7.39 -1.26
N LYS A 48 15.57 -7.27 -0.79
CA LYS A 48 16.54 -8.36 -0.82
C LYS A 48 16.10 -9.60 -0.04
N MET A 49 15.41 -9.40 1.07
CA MET A 49 14.90 -10.50 1.90
C MET A 49 13.77 -11.24 1.18
N VAL A 50 12.85 -10.50 0.56
CA VAL A 50 11.76 -11.06 -0.24
C VAL A 50 12.30 -11.79 -1.47
N VAL A 51 13.21 -11.17 -2.24
CA VAL A 51 13.77 -11.74 -3.47
C VAL A 51 14.55 -13.03 -3.21
N ARG A 52 15.21 -13.17 -2.05
CA ARG A 52 15.86 -14.43 -1.65
C ARG A 52 14.90 -15.61 -1.54
N ARG A 53 13.63 -15.36 -1.22
CA ARG A 53 12.59 -16.40 -1.06
C ARG A 53 11.67 -16.50 -2.27
N ILE A 54 11.46 -15.37 -2.97
CA ILE A 54 10.62 -15.24 -4.16
C ILE A 54 11.48 -14.59 -5.26
N PRO A 55 12.32 -15.35 -5.98
CA PRO A 55 13.25 -14.79 -6.96
C PRO A 55 12.57 -13.97 -8.07
N GLN A 56 11.31 -14.26 -8.37
CA GLN A 56 10.48 -13.56 -9.34
C GLN A 56 9.71 -12.36 -8.76
N ALA A 57 9.92 -11.98 -7.50
CA ALA A 57 9.28 -10.82 -6.90
C ALA A 57 9.80 -9.52 -7.53
N VAL A 58 8.91 -8.58 -7.80
CA VAL A 58 9.25 -7.23 -8.25
C VAL A 58 8.51 -6.20 -7.40
N PHE A 59 9.23 -5.21 -6.91
CA PHE A 59 8.67 -4.08 -6.18
C PHE A 59 8.37 -2.94 -7.15
N LEU A 60 7.12 -2.51 -7.19
CA LEU A 60 6.63 -1.41 -8.00
C LEU A 60 6.36 -0.20 -7.10
N PHE A 61 7.24 0.79 -7.16
CA PHE A 61 7.13 2.05 -6.45
C PHE A 61 6.51 3.11 -7.37
N VAL A 62 5.30 3.54 -7.04
CA VAL A 62 4.55 4.58 -7.74
C VAL A 62 4.65 5.91 -6.99
N GLY A 63 5.46 6.83 -7.51
CA GLY A 63 5.68 8.14 -6.90
C GLY A 63 7.12 8.60 -6.97
N ASP A 64 7.40 9.70 -6.29
CA ASP A 64 8.73 10.27 -6.13
C ASP A 64 8.78 11.12 -4.84
N GLY A 65 9.96 11.60 -4.46
CA GLY A 65 10.11 12.48 -3.29
C GLY A 65 11.53 12.56 -2.76
N SER A 66 11.69 13.20 -1.60
CA SER A 66 13.01 13.48 -1.02
C SER A 66 13.85 12.23 -0.72
N PHE A 67 13.21 11.08 -0.52
CA PHE A 67 13.87 9.79 -0.25
C PHE A 67 14.22 8.97 -1.49
N ARG A 68 14.00 9.50 -2.70
CA ARG A 68 14.31 8.79 -3.96
C ARG A 68 15.75 8.34 -4.05
N ALA A 69 16.70 9.25 -3.78
CA ALA A 69 18.12 8.92 -3.85
C ALA A 69 18.53 7.82 -2.86
N GLN A 70 17.90 7.78 -1.68
CA GLN A 70 18.16 6.72 -0.69
C GLN A 70 17.60 5.38 -1.15
N LEU A 71 16.40 5.36 -1.75
CA LEU A 71 15.82 4.16 -2.35
C LEU A 71 16.74 3.60 -3.44
N ASP A 72 17.20 4.45 -4.37
CA ASP A 72 18.10 4.05 -5.46
C ASP A 72 19.43 3.49 -4.91
N GLU A 73 19.98 4.10 -3.87
CA GLU A 73 21.22 3.62 -3.22
C GLU A 73 21.03 2.25 -2.56
N ILE A 74 19.94 2.03 -1.81
CA ILE A 74 19.65 0.73 -1.19
C ILE A 74 19.50 -0.34 -2.28
N VAL A 75 18.73 -0.06 -3.32
CA VAL A 75 18.48 -0.98 -4.44
C VAL A 75 19.77 -1.35 -5.14
N LYS A 76 20.69 -0.39 -5.30
CA LYS A 76 22.02 -0.62 -5.89
C LYS A 76 22.92 -1.44 -4.98
N GLN A 77 23.05 -1.06 -3.71
CA GLN A 77 23.90 -1.75 -2.72
C GLN A 77 23.47 -3.20 -2.53
N ASP A 78 22.17 -3.47 -2.57
CA ASP A 78 21.62 -4.80 -2.39
C ASP A 78 21.57 -5.65 -3.67
N ASN A 79 21.96 -5.07 -4.82
CA ASN A 79 21.93 -5.71 -6.14
C ASN A 79 20.53 -6.22 -6.55
N VAL A 80 19.49 -5.43 -6.24
CA VAL A 80 18.07 -5.77 -6.50
C VAL A 80 17.42 -4.86 -7.55
N GLN A 81 18.23 -4.22 -8.40
CA GLN A 81 17.76 -3.34 -9.49
C GLN A 81 16.78 -4.06 -10.42
N LYS A 82 17.03 -5.34 -10.73
CA LYS A 82 16.15 -6.16 -11.60
C LYS A 82 14.81 -6.51 -10.96
N ASN A 83 14.69 -6.33 -9.65
CA ASN A 83 13.50 -6.60 -8.86
C ASN A 83 12.81 -5.31 -8.40
N THR A 84 13.18 -4.16 -8.98
CA THR A 84 12.66 -2.86 -8.57
C THR A 84 12.27 -2.03 -9.80
N ILE A 85 11.04 -1.52 -9.81
CA ILE A 85 10.54 -0.56 -10.78
C ILE A 85 10.10 0.68 -10.00
N ILE A 86 10.60 1.85 -10.40
CA ILE A 86 10.21 3.14 -9.83
C ILE A 86 9.64 3.98 -10.97
N THR A 87 8.35 4.30 -10.92
CA THR A 87 7.68 4.99 -12.02
C THR A 87 7.95 6.49 -12.06
N GLY A 88 8.39 7.07 -10.94
CA GLY A 88 8.26 8.51 -10.71
C GLY A 88 6.80 8.91 -10.46
N PHE A 89 6.52 10.20 -10.51
CA PHE A 89 5.15 10.71 -10.44
C PHE A 89 4.29 10.24 -11.62
N LEU A 90 3.08 9.75 -11.31
CA LEU A 90 2.05 9.45 -12.29
C LEU A 90 0.83 10.36 -12.06
N PRO A 91 0.07 10.71 -13.11
CA PRO A 91 -1.25 11.29 -12.96
C PRO A 91 -2.13 10.41 -12.07
N PHE A 92 -2.98 11.03 -11.25
CA PHE A 92 -3.82 10.34 -10.28
C PHE A 92 -4.67 9.24 -10.92
N GLU A 93 -5.18 9.50 -12.12
CA GLU A 93 -6.04 8.60 -12.90
C GLU A 93 -5.30 7.35 -13.42
N GLU A 94 -3.96 7.40 -13.51
CA GLU A 94 -3.15 6.27 -13.94
C GLU A 94 -2.72 5.39 -12.76
N VAL A 95 -2.63 5.94 -11.55
CA VAL A 95 -2.23 5.19 -10.34
C VAL A 95 -3.03 3.90 -10.13
N PRO A 96 -4.38 3.88 -10.24
CA PRO A 96 -5.16 2.65 -10.11
C PRO A 96 -4.70 1.53 -11.04
N LYS A 97 -4.31 1.83 -12.29
CA LYS A 97 -3.87 0.81 -13.25
C LYS A 97 -2.59 0.12 -12.77
N TYR A 98 -1.61 0.89 -12.31
CA TYR A 98 -0.36 0.34 -11.79
C TYR A 98 -0.55 -0.45 -10.49
N LEU A 99 -1.42 0.01 -9.59
CA LEU A 99 -1.70 -0.71 -8.36
C LEU A 99 -2.58 -1.95 -8.57
N SER A 100 -3.45 -1.94 -9.58
CA SER A 100 -4.34 -3.06 -9.90
C SER A 100 -3.60 -4.31 -10.37
N ILE A 101 -2.38 -4.18 -10.90
CA ILE A 101 -1.56 -5.32 -11.34
C ILE A 101 -0.78 -5.96 -10.19
N CYS A 102 -0.68 -5.29 -9.03
CA CYS A 102 0.02 -5.78 -7.86
C CYS A 102 -0.70 -6.97 -7.22
N ASP A 103 0.08 -7.89 -6.66
CA ASP A 103 -0.41 -9.03 -5.89
C ASP A 103 -0.52 -8.69 -4.40
N VAL A 104 0.31 -7.76 -3.89
CA VAL A 104 0.26 -7.21 -2.54
C VAL A 104 0.53 -5.71 -2.59
N LEU A 105 -0.18 -4.92 -1.78
CA LEU A 105 0.10 -3.49 -1.59
C LEU A 105 0.64 -3.23 -0.18
N VAL A 106 1.66 -2.39 -0.07
CA VAL A 106 2.36 -2.13 1.20
C VAL A 106 2.21 -0.66 1.61
N SER A 107 1.88 -0.44 2.88
CA SER A 107 1.76 0.88 3.51
C SER A 107 2.64 0.96 4.77
N PRO A 108 3.97 1.10 4.62
CA PRO A 108 4.93 0.92 5.71
C PRO A 108 5.17 2.23 6.47
N GLY A 109 4.11 2.96 6.79
CA GLY A 109 4.20 4.25 7.45
C GLY A 109 4.95 4.19 8.78
N ILE A 110 5.54 5.30 9.19
CA ILE A 110 6.26 5.38 10.47
C ILE A 110 5.80 6.58 11.28
N ASN A 111 5.93 6.48 12.61
CA ASN A 111 5.78 7.59 13.54
C ASN A 111 6.89 8.62 13.33
N ASN A 112 6.67 9.82 13.88
CA ASN A 112 7.63 10.90 13.80
C ASN A 112 8.97 10.51 14.45
N PRO A 113 10.09 11.15 14.04
CA PRO A 113 11.40 10.87 14.64
C PRO A 113 11.46 11.08 16.16
N ASP A 114 10.62 11.97 16.70
CA ASP A 114 10.49 12.24 18.13
C ASP A 114 9.61 11.21 18.89
N GLY A 115 9.10 10.19 18.18
CA GLY A 115 8.25 9.14 18.73
C GLY A 115 6.76 9.47 18.81
N THR A 116 6.35 10.69 18.43
CA THR A 116 4.93 11.04 18.37
C THR A 116 4.22 10.36 17.20
N GLU A 117 2.91 10.14 17.33
CA GLU A 117 2.13 9.52 16.25
C GLU A 117 2.10 10.43 15.02
N PHE A 118 2.45 9.88 13.86
CA PHE A 118 2.30 10.60 12.61
C PHE A 118 0.83 10.67 12.22
N PHE A 119 0.37 11.88 11.90
CA PHE A 119 -1.01 12.13 11.47
C PHE A 119 -1.01 12.76 10.08
N ASN A 120 -1.62 12.07 9.12
CA ASN A 120 -1.88 12.57 7.78
C ASN A 120 -3.13 11.89 7.23
N SER A 121 -3.67 12.39 6.13
CA SER A 121 -4.77 11.77 5.42
C SER A 121 -4.34 10.37 4.91
N PRO A 122 -5.01 9.28 5.32
CA PRO A 122 -4.56 7.92 5.04
C PRO A 122 -5.15 7.43 3.70
N ILE A 123 -5.23 8.33 2.71
CA ILE A 123 -6.00 8.12 1.47
C ILE A 123 -5.54 6.87 0.73
N LYS A 124 -4.22 6.64 0.64
CA LYS A 124 -3.65 5.44 0.00
C LYS A 124 -4.19 4.13 0.58
N ASN A 125 -4.45 4.08 1.88
CA ASN A 125 -4.97 2.87 2.52
C ASN A 125 -6.40 2.58 2.04
N PHE A 126 -7.21 3.63 1.89
CA PHE A 126 -8.56 3.51 1.35
C PHE A 126 -8.56 3.14 -0.14
N GLU A 127 -7.63 3.70 -0.90
CA GLU A 127 -7.42 3.34 -2.32
C GLU A 127 -7.04 1.86 -2.47
N TYR A 128 -6.13 1.36 -1.64
CA TYR A 128 -5.74 -0.06 -1.63
C TYR A 128 -6.93 -0.97 -1.30
N MET A 129 -7.75 -0.57 -0.32
CA MET A 129 -8.99 -1.26 0.02
C MET A 129 -9.94 -1.31 -1.19
N GLY A 130 -10.14 -0.18 -1.88
CA GLY A 130 -10.97 -0.08 -3.08
C GLY A 130 -10.53 -1.01 -4.21
N LEU A 131 -9.22 -1.17 -4.40
CA LEU A 131 -8.64 -2.08 -5.41
C LEU A 131 -8.76 -3.57 -5.06
N LYS A 132 -9.28 -3.90 -3.86
CA LYS A 132 -9.43 -5.28 -3.36
C LYS A 132 -8.12 -6.06 -3.45
N LYS A 133 -7.05 -5.47 -2.92
CA LYS A 133 -5.73 -6.11 -2.83
C LYS A 133 -5.40 -6.55 -1.41
N PRO A 134 -4.62 -7.63 -1.23
CA PRO A 134 -4.01 -7.93 0.05
C PRO A 134 -3.10 -6.77 0.48
N ILE A 135 -3.18 -6.39 1.76
CA ILE A 135 -2.47 -5.23 2.30
C ILE A 135 -1.51 -5.68 3.40
N VAL A 136 -0.27 -5.20 3.34
CA VAL A 136 0.67 -5.18 4.47
C VAL A 136 0.79 -3.73 4.93
N ALA A 137 0.60 -3.48 6.21
CA ALA A 137 0.57 -2.14 6.76
C ALA A 137 1.29 -2.10 8.11
N THR A 138 1.83 -0.94 8.48
CA THR A 138 2.36 -0.75 9.84
C THR A 138 1.25 -0.32 10.78
N ALA A 139 1.31 -0.77 12.03
CA ALA A 139 0.36 -0.40 13.07
C ALA A 139 0.70 0.97 13.69
N VAL A 140 0.70 2.05 12.90
CA VAL A 140 1.04 3.42 13.36
C VAL A 140 -0.08 4.43 13.10
N GLY A 141 -0.23 5.39 14.01
CA GLY A 141 -1.22 6.46 13.92
C GLY A 141 -2.60 5.97 13.47
N GLN A 142 -3.16 6.65 12.47
CA GLN A 142 -4.47 6.33 11.90
C GLN A 142 -4.58 4.93 11.27
N GLN A 143 -3.46 4.27 10.91
CA GLN A 143 -3.52 2.92 10.37
C GLN A 143 -4.11 1.93 11.38
N LYS A 144 -3.91 2.16 12.69
CA LYS A 144 -4.50 1.35 13.77
C LYS A 144 -6.03 1.44 13.82
N GLU A 145 -6.62 2.52 13.32
CA GLU A 145 -8.06 2.73 13.29
C GLU A 145 -8.71 2.12 12.02
N ILE A 146 -7.93 2.00 10.94
CA ILE A 146 -8.39 1.51 9.64
C ILE A 146 -8.23 0.00 9.56
N PHE A 147 -7.10 -0.50 10.03
CA PHE A 147 -6.70 -1.88 9.86
C PHE A 147 -6.83 -2.70 11.14
N LYS A 148 -7.35 -3.91 10.97
CA LYS A 148 -7.39 -4.96 11.96
C LYS A 148 -6.52 -6.11 11.47
N ASP A 149 -5.53 -6.45 12.29
CA ASP A 149 -4.54 -7.48 11.94
C ASP A 149 -5.20 -8.80 11.56
N ARG A 150 -4.69 -9.41 10.48
CA ARG A 150 -5.14 -10.65 9.84
C ARG A 150 -6.61 -10.68 9.41
N TRP A 151 -7.32 -9.56 9.53
CA TRP A 151 -8.69 -9.39 9.04
C TRP A 151 -8.71 -8.65 7.72
N ASN A 152 -8.22 -7.41 7.68
CA ASN A 152 -8.22 -6.54 6.49
C ASN A 152 -6.84 -5.99 6.11
N ALA A 153 -5.81 -6.33 6.88
CA ALA A 153 -4.39 -6.19 6.52
C ALA A 153 -3.56 -7.16 7.39
N LEU A 154 -2.33 -7.45 6.98
CA LEU A 154 -1.30 -7.93 7.91
C LEU A 154 -0.61 -6.71 8.52
N LEU A 155 -0.70 -6.58 9.84
CA LEU A 155 -0.04 -5.50 10.56
C LEU A 155 1.35 -5.91 11.01
N VAL A 156 2.32 -5.06 10.71
CA VAL A 156 3.72 -5.24 11.10
C VAL A 156 4.21 -4.07 11.93
N GLU A 157 5.31 -4.28 12.64
CA GLU A 157 6.00 -3.20 13.35
C GLU A 157 6.60 -2.20 12.36
N GLU A 158 6.52 -0.91 12.70
CA GLU A 158 7.21 0.11 11.93
C GLU A 158 8.73 -0.04 12.02
N LYS A 159 9.45 0.51 11.04
CA LYS A 159 10.92 0.51 11.00
C LYS A 159 11.55 -0.89 10.98
N ASN A 160 10.79 -1.91 10.59
CA ASN A 160 11.18 -3.32 10.61
C ASN A 160 11.08 -3.97 9.20
N PRO A 161 12.14 -3.89 8.37
CA PRO A 161 12.18 -4.49 7.03
C PRO A 161 11.93 -6.00 7.04
N GLU A 162 12.41 -6.70 8.06
CA GLU A 162 12.25 -8.14 8.23
C GLU A 162 10.78 -8.49 8.41
N ALA A 163 10.05 -7.78 9.27
CA ALA A 163 8.62 -8.01 9.47
C ALA A 163 7.81 -7.75 8.19
N ILE A 164 8.16 -6.70 7.42
CA ILE A 164 7.56 -6.44 6.10
C ILE A 164 7.81 -7.64 5.18
N ALA A 165 9.05 -8.14 5.10
CA ALA A 165 9.41 -9.27 4.25
C ALA A 165 8.69 -10.56 4.66
N GLU A 166 8.56 -10.84 5.96
CA GLU A 166 7.83 -12.00 6.47
C GLU A 166 6.33 -11.93 6.14
N ALA A 167 5.70 -10.75 6.30
CA ALA A 167 4.29 -10.57 5.95
C ALA A 167 4.04 -10.76 4.44
N ILE A 168 4.92 -10.21 3.59
CA ILE A 168 4.86 -10.43 2.13
C ILE A 168 5.03 -11.92 1.81
N TRP A 169 6.00 -12.58 2.45
CA TRP A 169 6.22 -14.01 2.28
C TRP A 169 5.01 -14.83 2.70
N GLU A 170 4.37 -14.48 3.82
CA GLU A 170 3.16 -15.14 4.31
C GLU A 170 2.01 -15.03 3.31
N LEU A 171 1.75 -13.85 2.76
CA LEU A 171 0.70 -13.66 1.76
C LEU A 171 1.00 -14.42 0.46
N TYR A 172 2.27 -14.47 0.04
CA TYR A 172 2.69 -15.23 -1.13
C TYR A 172 2.44 -16.73 -0.98
N ARG A 173 2.78 -17.32 0.18
CA ARG A 173 2.62 -18.77 0.42
C ARG A 173 1.18 -19.18 0.78
N ASN A 174 0.34 -18.24 1.16
CA ASN A 174 -1.04 -18.49 1.61
C ASN A 174 -2.06 -17.69 0.76
N PRO A 175 -2.36 -18.11 -0.48
CA PRO A 175 -3.31 -17.40 -1.35
C PRO A 175 -4.72 -17.22 -0.75
N GLU A 176 -5.17 -18.17 0.06
CA GLU A 176 -6.47 -18.10 0.75
C GLU A 176 -6.51 -16.96 1.78
N LEU A 177 -5.44 -16.81 2.57
CA LEU A 177 -5.30 -15.70 3.52
C LEU A 177 -5.25 -14.37 2.78
N ALA A 178 -4.47 -14.29 1.70
CA ALA A 178 -4.38 -13.10 0.87
C ALA A 178 -5.76 -12.69 0.31
N GLN A 179 -6.52 -13.65 -0.23
CA GLN A 179 -7.86 -13.41 -0.76
C GLN A 179 -8.85 -12.99 0.34
N THR A 180 -8.75 -13.58 1.53
CA THR A 180 -9.59 -13.23 2.69
C THR A 180 -9.33 -11.79 3.12
N ILE A 181 -8.06 -11.43 3.31
CA ILE A 181 -7.65 -10.06 3.66
C ILE A 181 -8.13 -9.05 2.62
N ALA A 182 -7.90 -9.32 1.33
CA ALA A 182 -8.32 -8.45 0.24
C ALA A 182 -9.84 -8.22 0.23
N THR A 183 -10.61 -9.29 0.47
CA THR A 183 -12.08 -9.24 0.45
C THR A 183 -12.61 -8.42 1.62
N ASN A 184 -12.09 -8.66 2.83
CA ASN A 184 -12.47 -7.92 4.03
C ASN A 184 -12.08 -6.45 3.92
N ALA A 185 -10.87 -6.16 3.43
CA ALA A 185 -10.39 -4.80 3.16
C ALA A 185 -11.33 -4.05 2.22
N TYR A 186 -11.72 -4.67 1.11
CA TYR A 186 -12.66 -4.08 0.16
C TYR A 186 -14.03 -3.81 0.78
N GLN A 187 -14.60 -4.78 1.52
CA GLN A 187 -15.88 -4.61 2.20
C GLN A 187 -15.86 -3.48 3.22
N ASP A 188 -14.82 -3.43 4.07
CA ASP A 188 -14.62 -2.33 5.03
C ASP A 188 -14.48 -0.98 4.31
N GLY A 189 -13.72 -0.95 3.21
CA GLY A 189 -13.47 0.24 2.42
C GLY A 189 -14.77 0.83 1.87
N ILE A 190 -15.54 0.01 1.16
CA ILE A 190 -16.83 0.40 0.57
C ILE A 190 -17.82 0.87 1.65
N ALA A 191 -17.88 0.15 2.77
CA ALA A 191 -18.83 0.44 3.83
C ALA A 191 -18.52 1.72 4.62
N LYS A 192 -17.23 2.07 4.80
CA LYS A 192 -16.81 3.08 5.80
C LYS A 192 -15.95 4.21 5.24
N HIS A 193 -15.30 4.03 4.09
CA HIS A 193 -14.17 4.87 3.70
C HIS A 193 -14.31 5.53 2.31
N THR A 194 -15.44 5.36 1.64
CA THR A 194 -15.76 6.13 0.42
C THR A 194 -15.93 7.63 0.73
N TRP A 195 -15.74 8.48 -0.29
CA TRP A 195 -16.03 9.91 -0.16
C TRP A 195 -17.49 10.19 0.22
N ALA A 196 -18.42 9.46 -0.39
CA ALA A 196 -19.85 9.56 -0.08
C ALA A 196 -20.14 9.24 1.40
N HIS A 197 -19.59 8.16 1.93
CA HIS A 197 -19.78 7.80 3.34
C HIS A 197 -19.20 8.86 4.28
N ARG A 198 -17.97 9.31 4.02
CA ARG A 198 -17.32 10.33 4.86
C ARG A 198 -18.04 11.67 4.81
N ALA A 199 -18.54 12.09 3.65
CA ALA A 199 -19.34 13.30 3.52
C ALA A 199 -20.63 13.19 4.33
N LYS A 200 -21.32 12.03 4.28
CA LYS A 200 -22.50 11.77 5.10
C LYS A 200 -22.18 11.87 6.59
N THR A 201 -21.12 11.22 7.07
CA THR A 201 -20.72 11.26 8.49
C THR A 201 -20.41 12.68 8.95
N LEU A 202 -19.74 13.48 8.13
CA LEU A 202 -19.44 14.88 8.44
C LEU A 202 -20.73 15.73 8.54
N LEU A 203 -21.67 15.55 7.59
CA LEU A 203 -22.95 16.26 7.59
C LEU A 203 -23.81 15.86 8.79
N ASP A 204 -23.88 14.56 9.12
CA ASP A 204 -24.60 14.06 10.29
C ASP A 204 -24.04 14.69 11.58
N ALA A 205 -22.71 14.77 11.71
CA ALA A 205 -22.06 15.44 12.85
C ALA A 205 -22.38 16.94 12.89
N TYR A 206 -22.27 17.64 11.76
CA TYR A 206 -22.59 19.07 11.66
C TYR A 206 -24.05 19.35 12.05
N PHE A 207 -25.02 18.59 11.54
CA PHE A 207 -26.43 18.76 11.88
C PHE A 207 -26.73 18.40 13.33
N SER A 208 -26.00 17.48 13.95
CA SER A 208 -26.16 17.17 15.37
C SER A 208 -25.75 18.33 16.29
N LEU A 209 -24.86 19.20 15.83
CA LEU A 209 -24.38 20.37 16.58
C LEU A 209 -25.32 21.56 16.46
N ILE A 210 -26.08 21.67 15.35
CA ILE A 210 -26.98 22.81 15.08
C ILE A 210 -28.40 22.56 15.62
N LYS A 211 -28.79 21.31 15.85
CA LYS A 211 -30.09 20.96 16.46
C LYS A 211 -30.13 21.13 17.99
N LYS A 212 -29.15 21.82 18.58
CA LYS A 212 -29.15 22.27 19.98
C LYS A 212 -29.41 23.78 20.03
#